data_AF-A0A834HRX3-F1
#
_entry.id   AF-A0A834HRX3-F1
#
_cell.length_a   1.000
_cell.length_b   1.000
_cell.length_c   1.000
_cell.angle_alpha   90.00
_cell.angle_beta   90.00
_cell.angle_gamma   90.00
#
_symmetry.space_group_name_H-M   'P 1'
#
loop_
_entity.id
_entity.type
_entity.pdbx_description
1 polymer ?
#
loop_
_entity_poly.entity_id
_entity_poly.type
_entity_poly.pdbx_seq_one_letter_code
_entity_poly.pdbx_strand_id
1 'polypeptide(L)'
;RKKLMPYFVVDTMGHIPGLSGLFVAGIFSASLSTISAALNCLAAVTMEDYYKPLYRYFRKKSPSSKRVAIQTKFLALLYGVICIAMAFIVQHLGSILSASLTIFGVVGGPLLGLFTLGMFTLMANEAGSLTGLTCGIVLGLWMGFGPKPPLTRLPTRTDGCENLAFNSTMILSKSITKQNRDYMWLYRVSYLYNGVFGFLATLIIGYSASFIIRRITGRTIEQENYDHNLFIPCLSKSVLVRKKDNKTFMLVQTSEPCDVINDDNFQEKYTKVDLD
;
A
#
# COMPACT_ATOMS: atom_id res chain seq x y z
N ARG A 1 -28.36 7.82 4.97
CA ARG A 1 -27.74 6.66 4.29
C ARG A 1 -27.11 5.65 5.27
N LYS A 2 -26.19 6.02 6.18
CA LYS A 2 -25.59 5.07 7.15
C LYS A 2 -26.55 4.43 8.16
N LYS A 3 -27.69 5.07 8.44
CA LYS A 3 -28.72 4.57 9.35
C LYS A 3 -29.69 3.58 8.70
N LEU A 4 -29.60 3.34 7.38
CA LEU A 4 -30.57 2.52 6.65
C LEU A 4 -30.45 1.03 7.00
N MET A 5 -29.22 0.51 7.04
CA MET A 5 -28.96 -0.90 7.32
C MET A 5 -29.35 -1.28 8.77
N PRO A 6 -28.97 -0.52 9.82
CA PRO A 6 -29.43 -0.83 11.18
C PRO A 6 -30.95 -0.72 11.33
N TYR A 7 -31.58 0.27 10.68
CA TYR A 7 -33.03 0.47 10.72
C TYR A 7 -33.77 -0.70 10.07
N PHE A 8 -33.34 -1.14 8.88
CA PHE A 8 -33.92 -2.26 8.17
C PHE A 8 -33.85 -3.57 8.97
N VAL A 9 -32.75 -3.81 9.67
CA VAL A 9 -32.58 -5.02 10.50
C VAL A 9 -33.49 -4.98 11.72
N VAL A 10 -33.62 -3.82 12.39
CA VAL A 10 -34.55 -3.68 13.51
C VAL A 10 -36.00 -3.85 13.07
N ASP A 11 -36.36 -3.33 11.89
CA ASP A 11 -37.72 -3.41 11.33
C ASP A 11 -38.08 -4.84 10.88
N THR A 12 -37.18 -5.52 10.17
CA THR A 12 -37.43 -6.88 9.63
C THR A 12 -37.29 -7.97 10.69
N MET A 13 -36.37 -7.81 11.64
CA MET A 13 -36.04 -8.84 12.64
C MET A 13 -36.60 -8.53 14.04
N GLY A 14 -37.37 -7.45 14.19
CA GLY A 14 -37.95 -7.02 15.47
C GLY A 14 -38.94 -8.02 16.08
N HIS A 15 -39.48 -8.95 15.28
CA HIS A 15 -40.41 -9.98 15.74
C HIS A 15 -39.74 -11.08 16.60
N ILE A 16 -38.41 -11.29 16.49
CA ILE A 16 -37.70 -12.32 17.25
C ILE A 16 -36.91 -11.65 18.39
N PRO A 17 -37.29 -11.84 19.67
CA PRO A 17 -36.58 -11.24 20.79
C PRO A 17 -35.13 -11.75 20.85
N GLY A 18 -34.18 -10.82 20.98
CA GLY A 18 -32.74 -11.13 21.10
C GLY A 18 -31.96 -11.15 19.77
N LEU A 19 -32.62 -11.31 18.62
CA LEU A 19 -31.95 -11.39 17.31
C LEU A 19 -31.30 -10.05 16.90
N SER A 20 -31.99 -8.95 17.15
CA SER A 20 -31.45 -7.59 16.93
C SER A 20 -30.24 -7.31 17.84
N GLY A 21 -30.26 -7.80 19.08
CA GLY A 21 -29.14 -7.72 20.02
C GLY A 21 -27.93 -8.53 19.54
N LEU A 22 -28.15 -9.76 19.05
CA LEU A 22 -27.11 -10.60 18.46
C LEU A 22 -26.45 -9.93 17.25
N PHE A 23 -27.24 -9.31 16.38
CA PHE A 23 -26.75 -8.58 15.21
C PHE A 23 -25.84 -7.41 15.61
N VAL A 24 -26.28 -6.59 16.57
CA VAL A 24 -25.50 -5.45 17.08
C VAL A 24 -24.21 -5.94 17.76
N ALA A 25 -24.30 -6.99 18.58
CA ALA A 25 -23.13 -7.62 19.20
C ALA A 25 -22.12 -8.14 18.16
N GLY A 26 -22.58 -8.74 17.07
CA GLY A 26 -21.75 -9.19 15.97
C GLY A 26 -21.00 -8.06 15.27
N ILE A 27 -21.66 -6.93 15.00
CA ILE A 27 -21.02 -5.75 14.39
C ILE A 27 -19.94 -5.17 15.32
N PHE A 28 -20.24 -5.05 16.61
CA PHE A 28 -19.26 -4.55 17.58
C PHE A 28 -18.08 -5.50 17.73
N SER A 29 -18.31 -6.82 17.78
CA SER A 29 -17.26 -7.83 17.83
C SER A 29 -16.35 -7.78 16.60
N ALA A 30 -16.93 -7.75 15.39
CA ALA A 30 -16.18 -7.63 14.15
C ALA A 30 -15.34 -6.35 14.10
N SER A 31 -15.94 -5.21 14.48
CA SER A 31 -15.26 -3.91 14.50
C SER A 31 -14.10 -3.89 15.51
N LEU A 32 -14.34 -4.41 16.72
CA LEU A 32 -13.34 -4.46 17.78
C LEU A 32 -12.18 -5.40 17.43
N SER A 33 -12.46 -6.51 16.75
CA SER A 33 -11.43 -7.43 16.25
C SER A 33 -10.50 -6.74 15.24
N THR A 34 -11.05 -6.02 14.26
CA THR A 34 -10.23 -5.26 13.29
C THR A 34 -9.43 -4.14 13.96
N ILE A 35 -10.03 -3.40 14.89
CA ILE A 35 -9.33 -2.32 15.62
C ILE A 35 -8.20 -2.89 16.47
N SER A 36 -8.45 -3.98 17.19
CA SER A 36 -7.44 -4.65 18.02
C SER A 36 -6.24 -5.12 17.18
N ALA A 37 -6.51 -5.77 16.03
CA ALA A 37 -5.47 -6.17 15.10
C ALA A 37 -4.68 -4.97 14.57
N ALA A 38 -5.34 -3.89 14.16
CA ALA A 38 -4.69 -2.68 13.66
C ALA A 38 -3.78 -2.02 14.71
N LEU A 39 -4.26 -1.87 15.95
CA LEU A 39 -3.48 -1.27 17.05
C LEU A 39 -2.27 -2.13 17.43
N ASN A 40 -2.44 -3.45 17.46
CA ASN A 40 -1.34 -4.36 17.76
C ASN A 40 -0.28 -4.37 16.64
N CYS A 41 -0.70 -4.38 15.38
CA CYS A 41 0.21 -4.26 14.24
C CYS A 41 0.97 -2.93 14.25
N LEU A 42 0.29 -1.82 14.53
CA LEU A 42 0.92 -0.51 14.60
C LEU A 42 1.96 -0.45 15.72
N ALA A 43 1.61 -0.97 16.91
CA ALA A 43 2.55 -1.07 18.02
C ALA A 43 3.77 -1.95 17.70
N ALA A 44 3.55 -3.09 17.03
CA ALA A 44 4.62 -3.99 16.62
C ALA A 44 5.54 -3.33 15.58
N VAL A 45 4.98 -2.74 14.52
CA VAL A 45 5.71 -2.01 13.47
C VAL A 45 6.52 -0.87 14.07
N THR A 46 5.95 -0.05 14.96
CA THR A 46 6.73 1.03 15.58
C THR A 46 7.87 0.51 16.47
N MET A 47 7.67 -0.62 17.14
CA MET A 47 8.70 -1.23 17.97
C MET A 47 9.84 -1.84 17.15
N GLU A 48 9.53 -2.51 16.04
CA GLU A 48 10.51 -3.12 15.14
C GLU A 48 11.24 -2.08 14.28
N ASP A 49 10.51 -1.13 13.69
CA ASP A 49 11.06 -0.21 12.68
C ASP A 49 11.71 1.03 13.29
N TYR A 50 11.22 1.51 14.44
CA TYR A 50 11.72 2.75 15.06
C TYR A 50 12.43 2.48 16.38
N TYR A 51 11.79 1.78 17.32
CA TYR A 51 12.32 1.67 18.67
C TYR A 51 13.60 0.83 18.75
N LYS A 52 13.63 -0.36 18.14
CA LYS A 52 14.82 -1.23 18.18
C LYS A 52 16.05 -0.62 17.48
N PRO A 53 15.96 -0.04 16.26
CA PRO A 53 17.09 0.60 15.62
C PRO A 53 17.60 1.81 16.42
N LEU A 54 16.69 2.65 16.92
CA LEU A 54 17.04 3.82 17.72
C LEU A 54 17.71 3.44 19.05
N TYR A 55 17.21 2.41 19.73
CA TYR A 55 17.82 1.90 20.96
C TYR A 55 19.22 1.31 20.70
N ARG A 56 19.38 0.56 19.60
CA ARG A 56 20.69 0.04 19.18
C ARG A 56 21.66 1.18 18.86
N TYR A 57 21.18 2.23 18.20
CA TYR A 57 21.98 3.41 17.87
C TYR A 57 22.48 4.12 19.15
N PHE A 58 21.58 4.42 20.10
CA PHE A 58 21.97 5.17 21.31
C PHE A 58 22.71 4.34 22.36
N ARG A 59 22.32 3.07 22.56
CA ARG A 59 22.84 2.25 23.65
C ARG A 59 23.78 1.13 23.23
N LYS A 60 24.02 0.96 21.92
CA LYS A 60 24.85 -0.12 21.32
C LYS A 60 24.54 -1.53 21.84
N LYS A 61 23.35 -1.75 22.41
CA LYS A 61 22.95 -3.00 23.06
C LYS A 61 21.53 -3.36 22.62
N SER A 62 21.25 -4.64 22.49
CA SER A 62 19.89 -5.11 22.22
C SER A 62 19.00 -4.91 23.45
N PRO A 63 17.77 -4.38 23.31
CA PRO A 63 16.85 -4.25 24.42
C PRO A 63 16.42 -5.63 24.95
N SER A 64 16.21 -5.74 26.26
CA SER A 64 15.74 -6.99 26.88
C SER A 64 14.32 -7.33 26.40
N SER A 65 14.09 -8.59 26.00
CA SER A 65 12.80 -9.06 25.46
C SER A 65 11.61 -8.76 26.38
N LYS A 66 11.80 -8.82 27.71
CA LYS A 66 10.74 -8.48 28.68
C LYS A 66 10.36 -7.00 28.64
N ARG A 67 11.34 -6.11 28.46
CA ARG A 67 11.10 -4.66 28.38
C ARG A 67 10.42 -4.28 27.06
N VAL A 68 10.84 -4.91 25.96
CA VAL A 68 10.21 -4.74 24.64
C VAL A 68 8.73 -5.08 24.71
N ALA A 69 8.37 -6.24 25.28
CA ALA A 69 6.98 -6.66 25.38
C ALA A 69 6.10 -5.69 26.21
N ILE A 70 6.62 -5.16 27.32
CA ILE A 70 5.90 -4.18 28.14
C ILE A 70 5.71 -2.86 27.35
N GLN A 71 6.74 -2.42 26.63
CA GLN A 71 6.68 -1.21 25.84
C GLN A 71 5.72 -1.32 24.66
N THR A 72 5.69 -2.46 23.96
CA THR A 72 4.70 -2.71 22.89
C THR A 72 3.27 -2.60 23.42
N LYS A 73 2.98 -3.15 24.61
CA LYS A 73 1.65 -3.04 25.25
C LYS A 73 1.29 -1.59 25.58
N PHE A 74 2.24 -0.83 26.12
CA PHE A 74 2.02 0.60 26.40
C PHE A 74 1.75 1.39 25.12
N LEU A 75 2.48 1.09 24.05
CA LEU A 75 2.31 1.73 22.75
C LEU A 75 0.95 1.42 22.13
N ALA A 76 0.49 0.16 22.22
CA ALA A 76 -0.86 -0.22 21.78
C ALA A 76 -1.95 0.54 22.55
N LEU A 77 -1.79 0.73 23.86
CA LEU A 77 -2.71 1.53 24.68
C LEU A 77 -2.70 3.00 24.26
N LEU A 78 -1.51 3.58 24.01
CA LEU A 78 -1.38 4.95 23.53
C LEU A 78 -2.10 5.16 22.19
N TYR A 79 -1.92 4.27 21.22
CA TYR A 79 -2.63 4.34 19.95
C TYR A 79 -4.14 4.19 20.11
N GLY A 80 -4.61 3.37 21.06
CA GLY A 80 -6.03 3.28 21.42
C GLY A 80 -6.60 4.61 21.90
N VAL A 81 -5.89 5.33 22.78
CA VAL A 81 -6.28 6.66 23.26
C VAL A 81 -6.32 7.67 22.11
N ILE A 82 -5.31 7.65 21.23
CA ILE A 82 -5.26 8.52 20.04
C ILE A 82 -6.44 8.22 19.09
N CYS A 83 -6.79 6.95 18.89
CA CYS A 83 -7.97 6.57 18.10
C CYS A 83 -9.28 7.13 18.69
N ILE A 84 -9.45 7.08 20.01
CA ILE A 84 -10.62 7.68 20.69
C ILE A 84 -10.64 9.20 20.47
N ALA A 85 -9.51 9.88 20.64
CA ALA A 85 -9.40 11.32 20.38
C ALA A 85 -9.75 11.67 18.92
N MET A 86 -9.23 10.91 17.96
CA MET A 86 -9.54 11.11 16.54
C MET A 86 -11.03 10.88 16.23
N ALA A 87 -11.68 9.94 16.92
CA ALA A 87 -13.11 9.69 16.74
C ALA A 87 -13.98 10.92 17.06
N PHE A 88 -13.57 11.77 18.00
CA PHE A 88 -14.24 13.05 18.28
C PHE A 88 -14.05 14.07 17.15
N ILE A 89 -12.84 14.17 16.60
CA ILE A 89 -12.53 15.07 15.48
C ILE A 89 -13.34 14.69 14.24
N VAL A 90 -13.47 13.39 13.96
CA VAL A 90 -14.18 12.85 12.79
C VAL A 90 -15.66 13.25 12.74
N GLN A 91 -16.27 13.61 13.87
CA GLN A 91 -17.66 14.07 13.92
C GLN A 91 -17.86 15.42 13.21
N HIS A 92 -16.81 16.22 13.09
CA HIS A 92 -16.81 17.49 12.36
C HIS A 92 -16.49 17.34 10.87
N LEU A 93 -16.01 16.17 10.43
CA LEU A 93 -15.81 15.88 9.02
C LEU A 93 -17.13 15.46 8.36
N GLY A 94 -17.36 15.90 7.12
CA GLY A 94 -18.59 15.62 6.37
C GLY A 94 -18.80 14.13 6.06
N SER A 95 -18.53 13.70 4.83
CA SER A 95 -18.69 12.29 4.46
C SER A 95 -17.50 11.46 4.94
N ILE A 96 -17.59 10.85 6.13
CA ILE A 96 -16.54 10.00 6.73
C ILE A 96 -16.11 8.88 5.77
N LEU A 97 -17.07 8.26 5.06
CA LEU A 97 -16.77 7.17 4.12
C LEU A 97 -15.95 7.66 2.92
N SER A 98 -16.25 8.85 2.41
CA SER A 98 -15.49 9.45 1.31
C SER A 98 -14.09 9.85 1.77
N ALA A 99 -13.96 10.38 2.98
CA ALA A 99 -12.66 10.73 3.57
C ALA A 99 -11.79 9.48 3.77
N SER A 100 -12.34 8.41 4.35
CA SER A 100 -11.59 7.16 4.58
C SER A 100 -11.12 6.53 3.28
N LEU A 101 -12.00 6.42 2.27
CA LEU A 101 -11.63 5.85 0.97
C LEU A 101 -10.58 6.71 0.25
N THR A 102 -10.62 8.02 0.41
CA THR A 102 -9.59 8.91 -0.15
C THR A 102 -8.24 8.67 0.50
N ILE A 103 -8.17 8.59 1.83
CA ILE A 103 -6.92 8.34 2.57
C ILE A 103 -6.34 6.96 2.18
N PHE A 104 -7.18 5.92 2.17
CA PHE A 104 -6.75 4.58 1.74
C PHE A 104 -6.23 4.57 0.31
N GLY A 105 -6.86 5.28 -0.62
CA GLY A 105 -6.38 5.40 -1.99
C GLY A 105 -5.05 6.14 -2.08
N VAL A 106 -4.95 7.31 -1.44
CA VAL A 106 -3.77 8.20 -1.52
C VAL A 106 -2.52 7.56 -0.91
N VAL A 107 -2.66 6.78 0.16
CA VAL A 107 -1.53 6.09 0.79
C VAL A 107 -1.31 4.71 0.17
N GLY A 108 -2.38 3.96 -0.06
CA GLY A 108 -2.31 2.58 -0.57
C GLY A 108 -1.85 2.49 -2.03
N GLY A 109 -2.21 3.45 -2.89
CA GLY A 109 -1.82 3.47 -4.29
C GLY A 109 -0.30 3.55 -4.49
N PRO A 110 0.38 4.57 -3.93
CA PRO A 110 1.83 4.68 -3.99
C PRO A 110 2.57 3.50 -3.34
N LEU A 111 2.10 2.99 -2.19
CA LEU A 111 2.70 1.82 -1.56
C LEU A 111 2.61 0.58 -2.45
N LEU A 112 1.45 0.35 -3.08
CA LEU A 112 1.30 -0.73 -4.05
C LEU A 112 2.27 -0.54 -5.23
N GLY A 113 2.39 0.69 -5.74
CA GLY A 113 3.30 1.02 -6.85
C GLY A 113 4.77 0.76 -6.50
N LEU A 114 5.17 1.10 -5.28
CA LEU A 114 6.51 0.84 -4.75
C LEU A 114 6.82 -0.67 -4.70
N PHE A 115 5.93 -1.47 -4.10
CA PHE A 115 6.12 -2.92 -4.03
C PHE A 115 6.09 -3.57 -5.41
N THR A 116 5.20 -3.14 -6.30
CA THR A 116 5.19 -3.60 -7.69
C THR A 116 6.50 -3.26 -8.40
N LEU A 117 7.02 -2.03 -8.25
CA LEU A 117 8.29 -1.65 -8.86
C LEU A 117 9.45 -2.54 -8.36
N GLY A 118 9.53 -2.77 -7.04
CA GLY A 118 10.57 -3.59 -6.44
C GLY A 118 10.48 -5.08 -6.81
N MET A 119 9.27 -5.64 -6.93
CA MET A 119 9.10 -7.06 -7.30
C MET A 119 9.34 -7.33 -8.79
N PHE A 120 8.97 -6.39 -9.67
CA PHE A 120 8.98 -6.60 -11.12
C PHE A 120 10.22 -6.05 -11.83
N THR A 121 11.00 -5.16 -11.20
CA THR A 121 12.16 -4.53 -11.85
C THR A 121 13.45 -4.69 -11.06
N LEU A 122 14.49 -5.20 -11.73
CA LEU A 122 15.87 -5.24 -11.21
C LEU A 122 16.61 -3.91 -11.38
N MET A 123 15.93 -2.91 -11.93
CA MET A 123 16.50 -1.59 -12.19
C MET A 123 16.09 -0.55 -11.14
N ALA A 124 15.19 -0.91 -10.23
CA ALA A 124 14.75 -0.05 -9.15
C ALA A 124 15.87 0.13 -8.13
N ASN A 125 16.26 1.38 -7.89
CA ASN A 125 17.22 1.74 -6.85
C ASN A 125 16.46 2.23 -5.60
N GLU A 126 17.05 2.13 -4.41
CA GLU A 126 16.46 2.61 -3.16
C GLU A 126 16.06 4.10 -3.26
N ALA A 127 16.98 4.95 -3.73
CA ALA A 127 16.74 6.38 -3.88
C ALA A 127 15.65 6.71 -4.93
N GLY A 128 15.63 5.97 -6.05
CA GLY A 128 14.62 6.16 -7.10
C GLY A 128 13.23 5.70 -6.65
N SER A 129 13.17 4.61 -5.90
CA SER A 129 11.94 4.08 -5.33
C SER A 129 11.36 5.01 -4.25
N LEU A 130 12.21 5.57 -3.38
CA LEU A 130 11.80 6.52 -2.35
C LEU A 130 11.29 7.85 -2.93
N THR A 131 11.93 8.36 -3.99
CA THR A 131 11.47 9.56 -4.71
C THR A 131 10.15 9.32 -5.41
N GLY A 132 9.97 8.16 -6.06
CA GLY A 132 8.69 7.75 -6.65
C GLY A 132 7.56 7.69 -5.61
N LEU A 133 7.80 7.05 -4.46
CA LEU A 133 6.84 6.97 -3.35
C LEU A 133 6.44 8.36 -2.86
N THR A 134 7.43 9.22 -2.62
CA THR A 134 7.21 10.58 -2.08
C THR A 134 6.39 11.42 -3.06
N CYS A 135 6.76 11.43 -4.35
CA CYS A 135 6.01 12.14 -5.38
C CYS A 135 4.58 11.59 -5.54
N GLY A 136 4.41 10.26 -5.50
CA GLY A 136 3.10 9.63 -5.57
C GLY A 136 2.17 10.03 -4.42
N ILE A 137 2.69 10.09 -3.18
CA ILE A 137 1.94 10.54 -2.01
C ILE A 137 1.60 12.03 -2.13
N VAL A 138 2.54 12.89 -2.52
CA VAL A 138 2.30 14.33 -2.68
C VAL A 138 1.23 14.61 -3.73
N LEU A 139 1.31 13.95 -4.89
CA LEU A 139 0.29 14.06 -5.94
C LEU A 139 -1.05 13.54 -5.46
N GLY A 140 -1.07 12.39 -4.78
CA GLY A 140 -2.27 11.82 -4.19
C GLY A 140 -2.92 12.76 -3.17
N LEU A 141 -2.15 13.39 -2.28
CA LEU A 141 -2.64 14.36 -1.31
C LEU A 141 -3.19 15.61 -2.01
N TRP A 142 -2.50 16.10 -3.03
CA TRP A 142 -2.94 17.24 -3.84
C TRP A 142 -4.30 17.01 -4.52
N MET A 143 -4.50 15.84 -5.12
CA MET A 143 -5.77 15.44 -5.72
C MET A 143 -6.84 15.08 -4.68
N GLY A 144 -6.43 14.48 -3.57
CA GLY A 144 -7.29 13.99 -2.50
C GLY A 144 -7.93 15.11 -1.67
N PHE A 145 -7.17 16.16 -1.35
CA PHE A 145 -7.63 17.27 -0.51
C PHE A 145 -7.93 18.57 -1.27
N GLY A 146 -7.74 18.59 -2.59
CA GLY A 146 -8.13 19.74 -3.41
C GLY A 146 -9.65 19.99 -3.42
N PRO A 147 -10.07 21.19 -3.87
CA PRO A 147 -11.47 21.61 -3.83
C PRO A 147 -12.32 20.71 -4.74
N LYS A 148 -13.21 19.93 -4.12
CA LYS A 148 -14.13 19.04 -4.83
C LYS A 148 -15.50 19.69 -5.01
N PRO A 149 -16.18 19.48 -6.16
CA PRO A 149 -17.54 19.94 -6.34
C PRO A 149 -18.44 19.29 -5.28
N PRO A 150 -19.41 20.03 -4.71
CA PRO A 150 -20.33 19.47 -3.74
C PRO A 150 -21.12 18.33 -4.39
N LEU A 151 -21.25 17.22 -3.66
CA LEU A 151 -22.01 16.06 -4.13
C LEU A 151 -23.47 16.46 -4.34
N THR A 152 -23.90 16.56 -5.59
CA THR A 152 -25.31 16.76 -5.96
C THR A 152 -26.10 15.55 -5.47
N ARG A 153 -26.85 15.72 -4.38
CA ARG A 153 -27.77 14.68 -3.90
C ARG A 153 -28.90 14.60 -4.92
N LEU A 154 -29.08 13.42 -5.54
CA LEU A 154 -30.30 13.17 -6.29
C LEU A 154 -31.49 13.36 -5.33
N PRO A 155 -32.55 14.06 -5.76
CA PRO A 155 -33.71 14.28 -4.92
C PRO A 155 -34.33 12.93 -4.55
N THR A 156 -34.37 12.61 -3.26
CA THR A 156 -35.05 11.42 -2.72
C THR A 156 -36.49 11.75 -2.31
N ARG A 157 -37.18 12.60 -3.09
CA ARG A 157 -38.60 12.92 -2.89
C ARG A 157 -39.43 12.13 -3.90
N THR A 158 -40.35 11.33 -3.38
CA THR A 158 -41.45 10.71 -4.14
C THR A 158 -42.74 11.52 -4.04
N ASP A 159 -42.69 12.73 -3.45
CA ASP A 159 -43.82 13.65 -3.36
C ASP A 159 -44.32 13.99 -4.78
N GLY A 160 -45.41 13.37 -5.21
CA GLY A 160 -45.98 13.51 -6.56
C GLY A 160 -46.12 12.21 -7.37
N CYS A 161 -45.75 11.04 -6.83
CA CYS A 161 -46.00 9.75 -7.47
C CYS A 161 -47.36 9.13 -7.08
N GLU A 162 -48.40 9.95 -6.96
CA GLU A 162 -49.79 9.49 -6.99
C GLU A 162 -50.39 9.98 -8.31
N ASN A 163 -50.49 9.06 -9.27
CA ASN A 163 -51.18 9.21 -10.57
C ASN A 163 -50.54 10.11 -11.64
N LEU A 164 -49.40 9.70 -12.22
CA LEU A 164 -48.95 10.20 -13.54
C LEU A 164 -49.59 9.41 -14.68
N ALA A 165 -50.87 9.70 -14.93
CA ALA A 165 -51.52 9.46 -16.20
C ALA A 165 -51.50 10.75 -17.05
N PHE A 166 -50.36 11.44 -17.20
CA PHE A 166 -50.26 12.56 -18.14
C PHE A 166 -48.86 12.67 -18.76
N ASN A 167 -48.84 12.59 -20.10
CA ASN A 167 -47.72 12.85 -20.99
C ASN A 167 -47.18 14.27 -20.82
N SER A 168 -46.23 14.48 -19.90
CA SER A 168 -45.51 15.75 -19.78
C SER A 168 -44.13 15.54 -19.14
N THR A 169 -43.10 15.42 -19.97
CA THR A 169 -41.71 15.56 -19.54
C THR A 169 -41.41 17.04 -19.33
N MET A 170 -41.64 17.53 -18.11
CA MET A 170 -41.18 18.87 -17.73
C MET A 170 -39.65 18.80 -17.53
N ILE A 171 -38.89 19.29 -18.51
CA ILE A 171 -37.43 19.38 -18.42
C ILE A 171 -37.09 20.42 -17.35
N LEU A 172 -36.82 19.94 -16.13
CA LEU A 172 -36.28 20.76 -15.05
C LEU A 172 -34.79 21.07 -15.35
N SER A 173 -34.55 22.04 -16.21
CA SER A 173 -33.22 22.61 -16.47
C SER A 173 -32.79 23.53 -15.32
N LYS A 174 -32.59 22.97 -14.12
CA LYS A 174 -32.08 23.73 -12.97
C LYS A 174 -30.56 23.61 -12.87
N SER A 175 -29.85 24.63 -13.33
CA SER A 175 -28.51 25.08 -12.88
C SER A 175 -27.34 24.09 -12.73
N ILE A 176 -27.38 22.84 -13.23
CA ILE A 176 -26.26 21.88 -13.07
C ILE A 176 -25.01 22.32 -13.85
N THR A 177 -25.17 23.07 -14.94
CA THR A 177 -24.06 23.42 -15.84
C THR A 177 -23.16 24.55 -15.35
N LYS A 178 -23.66 25.48 -14.50
CA LYS A 178 -22.86 26.65 -14.10
C LYS A 178 -21.85 26.34 -12.99
N GLN A 179 -22.18 25.45 -12.05
CA GLN A 179 -21.31 25.08 -10.94
C GLN A 179 -20.17 24.14 -11.33
N ASN A 180 -20.31 23.40 -12.43
CA ASN A 180 -19.32 22.40 -12.84
C ASN A 180 -18.06 23.05 -13.47
N ARG A 181 -18.16 24.25 -14.06
CA ARG A 181 -17.05 24.86 -14.82
C ARG A 181 -15.92 25.43 -13.96
N ASP A 182 -16.14 25.65 -12.67
CA ASP A 182 -15.15 26.30 -11.79
C ASP A 182 -14.09 25.33 -11.22
N TYR A 183 -14.25 24.03 -11.46
CA TYR A 183 -13.32 22.99 -11.01
C TYR A 183 -12.57 22.37 -12.19
N MET A 184 -11.23 22.27 -12.07
CA MET A 184 -10.40 21.54 -13.03
C MET A 184 -10.91 20.10 -13.18
N TRP A 185 -10.81 19.55 -14.39
CA TRP A 185 -11.29 18.20 -14.74
C TRP A 185 -10.80 17.11 -13.77
N LEU A 186 -9.57 17.25 -13.27
CA LEU A 186 -8.93 16.33 -12.33
C LEU A 186 -9.69 16.18 -11.01
N TYR A 187 -10.37 17.24 -10.54
CA TYR A 187 -11.15 17.23 -9.29
C TYR A 187 -12.58 16.69 -9.46
N ARG A 188 -13.02 16.45 -10.71
CA ARG A 188 -14.32 15.82 -11.01
C ARG A 188 -14.24 14.29 -11.01
N VAL A 189 -13.03 13.73 -11.03
CA VAL A 189 -12.81 12.29 -11.07
C VAL A 189 -13.21 11.67 -9.71
N SER A 190 -13.84 10.49 -9.76
CA SER A 190 -14.25 9.74 -8.57
C SER A 190 -13.07 9.51 -7.64
N TYR A 191 -13.29 9.66 -6.33
CA TYR A 191 -12.29 9.48 -5.28
C TYR A 191 -11.61 8.09 -5.28
N LEU A 192 -12.24 7.09 -5.90
CA LEU A 192 -11.67 5.75 -6.13
C LEU A 192 -10.44 5.76 -7.05
N TYR A 193 -10.37 6.69 -8.00
CA TYR A 193 -9.23 6.78 -8.93
C TYR A 193 -8.01 7.50 -8.35
N ASN A 194 -8.15 8.18 -7.20
CA ASN A 194 -7.01 8.84 -6.55
C ASN A 194 -5.87 7.84 -6.26
N GLY A 195 -6.21 6.60 -5.88
CA GLY A 195 -5.21 5.54 -5.68
C GLY A 195 -4.56 5.07 -6.97
N VAL A 196 -5.31 5.00 -8.08
CA VAL A 196 -4.76 4.60 -9.39
C VAL A 196 -3.76 5.63 -9.90
N PHE A 197 -4.05 6.92 -9.76
CA PHE A 197 -3.09 7.96 -10.13
C PHE A 197 -1.85 7.94 -9.25
N GLY A 198 -1.99 7.73 -7.94
CA GLY A 198 -0.85 7.58 -7.03
C GLY A 198 0.04 6.37 -7.40
N PHE A 199 -0.58 5.24 -7.76
CA PHE A 199 0.10 4.04 -8.23
C PHE A 199 0.89 4.29 -9.54
N LEU A 200 0.23 4.84 -10.56
CA LEU A 200 0.86 5.12 -11.86
C LEU A 200 1.97 6.15 -11.74
N ALA A 201 1.75 7.23 -10.97
CA ALA A 201 2.77 8.23 -10.73
C ALA A 201 4.00 7.62 -10.04
N THR A 202 3.80 6.76 -9.03
CA THR A 202 4.90 6.10 -8.32
C THR A 202 5.69 5.17 -9.24
N LEU A 203 5.03 4.40 -10.10
CA LEU A 203 5.71 3.54 -11.08
C LEU A 203 6.51 4.34 -12.10
N ILE A 204 5.91 5.37 -12.70
CA ILE A 204 6.56 6.15 -13.77
C ILE A 204 7.72 6.95 -13.19
N ILE A 205 7.50 7.67 -12.09
CA ILE A 205 8.52 8.52 -11.45
C ILE A 205 9.60 7.64 -10.83
N GLY A 206 9.24 6.56 -10.14
CA GLY A 206 10.20 5.66 -9.51
C GLY A 206 11.09 4.95 -10.54
N TYR A 207 10.52 4.48 -11.65
CA TYR A 207 11.29 3.85 -12.73
C TYR A 207 12.20 4.86 -13.45
N SER A 208 11.67 6.03 -13.80
CA SER A 208 12.45 7.07 -14.49
C SER A 208 13.57 7.62 -13.61
N ALA A 209 13.30 7.92 -12.33
CA ALA A 209 14.31 8.34 -11.36
C ALA A 209 15.39 7.27 -11.17
N SER A 210 15.00 6.00 -11.03
CA SER A 210 15.97 4.89 -10.92
C SER A 210 16.83 4.76 -12.18
N PHE A 211 16.24 4.91 -13.37
CA PHE A 211 16.95 4.89 -14.64
C PHE A 211 17.96 6.06 -14.77
N ILE A 212 17.55 7.28 -14.43
CA ILE A 212 18.40 8.47 -14.50
C ILE A 212 19.55 8.36 -13.51
N ILE A 213 19.28 8.02 -12.24
CA ILE A 213 20.31 7.86 -11.21
C ILE A 213 21.34 6.82 -11.66
N ARG A 214 20.87 5.74 -12.27
CA ARG A 214 21.74 4.69 -12.79
C ARG A 214 22.58 5.13 -13.98
N ARG A 215 22.02 5.92 -14.89
CA ARG A 215 22.77 6.54 -16.00
C ARG A 215 23.85 7.52 -15.52
N ILE A 216 23.57 8.28 -14.47
CA ILE A 216 24.52 9.26 -13.91
C ILE A 216 25.60 8.59 -13.06
N THR A 217 25.24 7.60 -12.24
CA THR A 217 26.16 6.97 -11.28
C THR A 217 26.98 5.85 -11.92
N GLY A 218 26.59 5.33 -13.09
CA GLY A 218 27.29 4.24 -13.77
C GLY A 218 27.26 2.90 -13.02
N ARG A 219 26.50 2.80 -11.92
CA ARG A 219 26.40 1.57 -11.12
C ARG A 219 25.67 0.46 -11.89
N THR A 220 26.34 -0.67 -12.05
CA THR A 220 25.80 -1.91 -12.61
C THR A 220 25.00 -2.68 -11.54
N ILE A 221 24.04 -3.51 -11.98
CA ILE A 221 23.19 -4.36 -11.11
C ILE A 221 24.00 -5.20 -10.12
N GLU A 222 25.27 -5.48 -10.42
CA GLU A 222 26.12 -6.39 -9.66
C GLU A 222 26.68 -5.84 -8.35
N GLN A 223 26.71 -4.51 -8.16
CA GLN A 223 27.26 -3.93 -6.93
C GLN A 223 26.23 -3.79 -5.80
N GLU A 224 24.95 -4.04 -6.09
CA GLU A 224 23.88 -3.89 -5.12
C GLU A 224 23.44 -5.29 -4.62
N ASN A 225 23.58 -5.51 -3.31
CA ASN A 225 23.41 -6.81 -2.69
C ASN A 225 21.92 -7.08 -2.43
N TYR A 226 21.17 -7.39 -3.49
CA TYR A 226 19.73 -7.65 -3.39
C TYR A 226 19.44 -9.04 -2.82
N ASP A 227 18.44 -9.13 -1.93
CA ASP A 227 17.96 -10.41 -1.43
C ASP A 227 17.08 -11.09 -2.50
N HIS A 228 17.54 -12.24 -3.02
CA HIS A 228 16.95 -12.87 -4.20
C HIS A 228 15.57 -13.48 -3.93
N ASN A 229 15.21 -13.62 -2.65
CA ASN A 229 13.93 -14.16 -2.19
C ASN A 229 12.78 -13.15 -2.29
N LEU A 230 13.08 -11.87 -2.54
CA LEU A 230 12.06 -10.82 -2.64
C LEU A 230 11.47 -10.68 -4.06
N PHE A 231 12.12 -11.26 -5.07
CA PHE A 231 11.70 -11.16 -6.46
C PHE A 231 10.79 -12.31 -6.88
N ILE A 232 10.00 -12.06 -7.94
CA ILE A 232 9.19 -13.08 -8.62
C ILE A 232 10.10 -14.22 -9.11
N PRO A 233 9.69 -15.49 -9.01
CA PRO A 233 10.54 -16.66 -9.28
C PRO A 233 11.22 -16.66 -10.65
N CYS A 234 10.58 -16.14 -11.70
CA CYS A 234 11.20 -16.04 -13.02
C CYS A 234 12.39 -15.08 -13.03
N LEU A 235 12.27 -13.93 -12.37
CA LEU A 235 13.30 -12.90 -12.29
C LEU A 235 14.44 -13.35 -11.37
N SER A 236 14.09 -13.97 -10.23
CA SER A 236 15.05 -14.54 -9.29
C SER A 236 15.94 -15.61 -9.95
N LYS A 237 15.36 -16.52 -10.75
CA LYS A 237 16.12 -17.50 -11.53
C LYS A 237 17.09 -16.84 -12.51
N SER A 238 16.66 -15.83 -13.25
CA SER A 238 17.53 -15.12 -14.20
C SER A 238 18.71 -14.40 -13.51
N VAL A 239 18.51 -13.87 -12.30
CA VAL A 239 19.61 -13.25 -11.52
C VAL A 239 20.57 -14.31 -10.99
N LEU A 240 20.05 -15.43 -10.48
CA LEU A 240 20.88 -16.55 -10.00
C LEU A 240 21.73 -17.16 -11.12
N VAL A 241 21.17 -17.33 -12.32
CA VAL A 241 21.90 -17.80 -13.50
C VAL A 241 23.03 -16.84 -13.84
N ARG A 242 22.76 -15.52 -13.92
CA ARG A 242 23.81 -14.51 -14.16
C ARG A 242 24.90 -14.49 -13.10
N LYS A 243 24.54 -14.68 -11.82
CA LYS A 243 25.51 -14.75 -10.72
C LYS A 243 26.35 -16.02 -10.78
N LYS A 244 25.76 -17.15 -11.20
CA LYS A 244 26.47 -18.43 -11.40
C LYS A 244 27.42 -18.34 -12.59
N ASP A 245 26.99 -17.74 -13.69
CA ASP A 245 27.81 -17.53 -14.89
C ASP A 245 29.00 -16.61 -14.59
N ASN A 246 28.79 -15.49 -13.88
CA ASN A 246 29.88 -14.58 -13.53
C ASN A 246 30.82 -15.15 -12.47
N LYS A 247 30.32 -15.93 -11.50
CA LYS A 247 31.20 -16.64 -10.55
C LYS A 247 32.04 -17.70 -11.25
N THR A 248 31.47 -18.38 -12.25
CA THR A 248 32.18 -19.35 -13.09
C THR A 248 33.23 -18.64 -13.96
N PHE A 249 32.87 -17.52 -14.59
CA PHE A 249 33.79 -16.69 -15.37
C PHE A 249 34.94 -16.14 -14.52
N MET A 250 34.67 -15.65 -13.31
CA MET A 250 35.71 -15.18 -12.37
C MET A 250 36.62 -16.32 -11.93
N LEU A 251 36.09 -17.52 -11.68
CA LEU A 251 36.91 -18.70 -11.34
C LEU A 251 37.80 -19.13 -12.52
N VAL A 252 37.27 -19.13 -13.74
CA VAL A 252 38.01 -19.42 -14.98
C VAL A 252 39.11 -18.39 -15.22
N GLN A 253 38.85 -17.11 -14.91
CA GLN A 253 39.81 -16.04 -15.09
C GLN A 253 40.88 -15.99 -13.99
N THR A 254 40.59 -16.55 -12.80
CA THR A 254 41.61 -16.77 -11.76
C THR A 254 42.44 -18.05 -11.97
N SER A 255 42.06 -18.93 -12.89
CA SER A 255 42.72 -20.24 -13.07
C SER A 255 43.83 -20.30 -14.11
N GLU A 256 44.17 -19.23 -14.86
CA GLU A 256 45.37 -19.20 -15.73
C GLU A 256 46.00 -17.79 -15.73
N PRO A 257 47.35 -17.65 -15.62
CA PRO A 257 48.32 -18.39 -16.44
C PRO A 257 49.38 -19.14 -15.62
N CYS A 258 49.49 -20.45 -15.80
CA CYS A 258 50.74 -21.17 -15.61
C CYS A 258 50.87 -22.22 -16.72
N ASP A 259 51.81 -21.95 -17.62
CA ASP A 259 52.66 -22.85 -18.38
C ASP A 259 52.12 -24.22 -18.82
N VAL A 260 52.27 -24.42 -20.13
CA VAL A 260 52.30 -25.70 -20.84
C VAL A 260 52.98 -26.78 -20.01
N ILE A 261 52.19 -27.70 -19.45
CA ILE A 261 52.66 -29.04 -19.08
C ILE A 261 51.65 -30.05 -19.64
N ASN A 262 52.17 -30.88 -20.53
CA ASN A 262 51.52 -32.02 -21.15
C ASN A 262 51.02 -33.07 -20.14
N ASP A 263 50.14 -33.92 -20.66
CA ASP A 263 49.85 -35.32 -20.28
C ASP A 263 48.74 -35.62 -19.24
N ASP A 264 47.62 -36.10 -19.80
CA ASP A 264 46.89 -37.33 -19.44
C ASP A 264 45.98 -37.44 -18.20
N ASN A 265 45.70 -36.39 -17.42
CA ASN A 265 44.85 -36.54 -16.22
C ASN A 265 43.53 -35.74 -16.16
N PHE A 266 43.03 -35.22 -17.28
CA PHE A 266 41.84 -34.34 -17.26
C PHE A 266 40.47 -35.07 -17.29
N GLN A 267 40.44 -36.38 -17.57
CA GLN A 267 39.16 -37.12 -17.71
C GLN A 267 38.64 -37.77 -16.41
N GLU A 268 39.42 -37.86 -15.33
CA GLU A 268 39.00 -38.63 -14.15
C GLU A 268 38.16 -37.84 -13.13
N LYS A 269 38.12 -36.50 -13.24
CA LYS A 269 37.56 -35.65 -12.16
C LYS A 269 36.10 -35.21 -12.33
N TYR A 270 35.46 -35.50 -13.47
CA TYR A 270 34.08 -35.09 -13.74
C TYR A 270 33.02 -36.21 -13.66
N THR A 271 33.42 -37.46 -13.42
CA THR A 271 32.49 -38.61 -13.37
C THR A 271 32.04 -38.99 -11.95
N LYS A 272 32.40 -38.22 -10.91
CA LYS A 272 32.20 -38.61 -9.50
C LYS A 272 31.27 -37.72 -8.66
N VAL A 273 30.52 -36.79 -9.27
CA VAL A 273 29.62 -35.88 -8.54
C VAL A 273 28.13 -36.15 -8.79
N ASP A 274 27.78 -37.13 -9.65
CA ASP A 274 26.38 -37.45 -9.97
C ASP A 274 25.82 -38.72 -9.30
N LEU A 275 26.49 -39.26 -8.28
CA LEU A 275 25.93 -40.31 -7.41
C LEU A 275 26.51 -40.17 -6.00
N ASP A 276 25.83 -39.41 -5.15
CA ASP A 276 25.50 -39.71 -3.75
C ASP A 276 24.63 -38.59 -3.14
#